data_AF-D8FG08-F1
#
_entry.id   AF-D8FG08-F1
#
_cell.length_a   1.000
_cell.length_b   1.000
_cell.length_c   1.000
_cell.angle_alpha   90.00
_cell.angle_beta   90.00
_cell.angle_gamma   90.00
#
_symmetry.space_group_name_H-M   'P 1'
#
loop_
_entity.id
_entity.type
_entity.pdbx_description
1 polymer ?
#
loop_
_entity_poly.entity_id
_entity_poly.type
_entity_poly.pdbx_seq_one_letter_code
_entity_poly.pdbx_strand_id
1 'polypeptide(L)' 'MVVLMEMGQITPPVGINVFIIGGVADDIRMQEIFKGILPFLLIELLLIILLVLFPDIAMFLPDSMGGLAPLPQ' A
#
# COMPACT_ATOMS: atom_id res chain seq x y z
N MET A 1 1.78 4.13 -7.81
CA MET A 1 2.63 4.82 -6.82
C MET A 1 2.03 4.79 -5.42
N VAL A 2 0.72 5.05 -5.24
CA VAL A 2 0.05 5.02 -3.92
C VAL A 2 0.32 3.74 -3.14
N VAL A 3 0.07 2.55 -3.72
CA VAL A 3 0.27 1.25 -3.03
C VAL A 3 1.70 1.04 -2.54
N LEU A 4 2.71 1.50 -3.32
CA LEU A 4 4.11 1.40 -2.89
C LEU A 4 4.45 2.38 -1.75
N MET A 5 3.83 3.56 -1.72
CA MET A 5 4.00 4.51 -0.61
C MET A 5 3.37 3.97 0.67
N GLU A 6 2.16 3.41 0.58
CA GLU A 6 1.47 2.76 1.71
C GLU A 6 2.31 1.61 2.29
N MET A 7 2.83 0.73 1.43
CA MET A 7 3.80 -0.31 1.84
C MET A 7 5.00 0.28 2.58
N GLY A 8 5.54 1.41 2.12
CA GLY A 8 6.64 2.10 2.78
C GLY A 8 6.28 2.53 4.20
N GLN A 9 5.06 3.02 4.42
CA GLN A 9 4.59 3.48 5.74
C GLN A 9 4.41 2.36 6.76
N ILE A 10 4.30 1.10 6.34
CA ILE A 10 4.15 -0.05 7.24
C ILE A 10 5.42 -0.92 7.38
N THR A 11 6.42 -0.73 6.51
CA THR A 11 7.66 -1.53 6.50
C THR A 11 8.75 -0.84 7.33
N PRO A 12 9.61 -1.57 8.09
CA PRO A 12 10.55 -0.98 9.06
C PRO A 12 11.42 0.22 8.63
N PRO A 13 11.96 0.33 7.40
CA PRO A 13 12.84 1.45 7.07
C PRO A 13 12.15 2.82 7.12
N VAL A 14 10.81 2.89 7.02
CA VAL A 14 10.02 4.11 7.23
C VAL A 14 8.97 3.88 8.32
N GLY A 15 8.08 2.90 8.15
CA GLY A 15 7.32 2.27 9.25
C GLY A 15 6.41 3.17 10.08
N ILE A 16 6.15 4.39 9.61
CA ILE A 16 5.47 5.46 10.36
C ILE A 16 4.16 4.98 10.98
N ASN A 17 3.34 4.22 10.24
CA ASN A 17 2.06 3.71 10.74
C ASN A 17 2.25 2.72 11.91
N VAL A 18 3.29 1.89 11.86
CA VAL A 18 3.64 0.91 12.90
C VAL A 18 4.17 1.61 14.15
N PHE A 19 5.01 2.63 13.96
CA PHE A 19 5.57 3.41 15.07
C PHE A 19 4.50 4.22 15.79
N ILE A 20 3.50 4.76 15.08
CA ILE A 20 2.36 5.45 15.70
C ILE A 20 1.56 4.47 16.55
N ILE A 21 1.25 3.28 16.04
CA ILE A 21 0.52 2.26 16.81
C ILE A 21 1.32 1.84 18.05
N GLY A 22 2.62 1.63 17.92
CA GLY A 22 3.51 1.32 19.05
C GLY A 22 3.60 2.44 20.09
N GLY A 23 3.30 3.69 19.72
CA GLY A 23 3.23 4.83 20.64
C GLY A 23 1.87 5.01 21.34
N VAL A 24 0.83 4.34 20.86
CA VAL A 24 -0.53 4.35 21.46
C VAL A 24 -0.81 3.05 22.23
N ALA A 25 -0.21 1.95 21.80
CA ALA A 25 -0.36 0.63 22.41
C ALA A 25 0.86 0.30 23.28
N ASP A 26 0.89 0.82 24.51
CA ASP A 26 2.01 0.63 25.46
C ASP A 26 2.26 -0.84 25.85
N ASP A 27 1.26 -1.70 25.75
CA ASP A 27 1.33 -3.13 26.13
C ASP A 27 1.88 -4.05 25.02
N ILE A 28 2.06 -3.53 23.80
CA ILE A 28 2.43 -4.36 22.64
C ILE A 28 3.85 -4.00 22.19
N ARG A 29 4.74 -4.99 22.21
CA ARG A 29 6.12 -4.79 21.72
C ARG A 29 6.09 -4.54 20.22
N MET A 30 6.94 -3.61 19.76
CA MET A 30 7.10 -3.29 18.34
C MET A 30 7.31 -4.54 17.44
N GLN A 31 8.02 -5.54 17.96
CA GLN A 31 8.27 -6.82 17.27
C GLN A 31 6.99 -7.62 17.00
N GLU A 32 6.01 -7.55 17.90
CA GLU A 32 4.71 -8.22 17.71
C GLU A 32 3.86 -7.49 16.70
N ILE A 33 3.92 -6.15 16.68
CA ILE A 33 3.23 -5.34 15.68
C ILE A 33 3.78 -5.67 14.28
N PHE A 34 5.11 -5.69 14.10
CA PHE A 34 5.72 -6.08 12.83
C PHE A 34 5.36 -7.51 12.40
N LYS A 35 5.29 -8.45 13.34
CA LYS A 35 4.81 -9.82 13.06
C LYS A 35 3.35 -9.85 12.61
N GLY A 36 2.49 -9.02 13.22
CA GLY A 36 1.08 -8.91 12.88
C GLY A 36 0.84 -8.33 11.48
N ILE A 37 1.72 -7.46 11.00
CA ILE A 37 1.61 -6.81 9.68
C ILE A 37 2.18 -7.69 8.56
N LEU A 38 3.04 -8.66 8.87
CA LEU A 38 3.63 -9.59 7.90
C LEU A 38 2.62 -10.28 6.95
N PRO A 39 1.47 -10.83 7.41
CA PRO A 39 0.46 -11.39 6.50
C PRO A 39 -0.20 -10.32 5.60
N PHE A 40 -0.34 -9.08 6.09
CA PHE A 40 -0.86 -7.98 5.29
C PHE A 40 0.11 -7.62 4.14
N LEU A 41 1.40 -7.52 4.43
CA LEU A 41 2.45 -7.29 3.43
C LEU A 41 2.45 -8.35 2.32
N LEU A 42 2.19 -9.62 2.68
CA LEU A 42 2.08 -10.72 1.72
C LEU A 42 0.91 -10.53 0.75
N ILE A 43 -0.27 -10.16 1.26
CA ILE A 43 -1.45 -9.90 0.43
C ILE A 43 -1.21 -8.67 -0.46
N GLU A 44 -0.61 -7.63 0.08
CA GLU A 44 -0.34 -6.39 -0.61
C GLU A 44 0.70 -6.60 -1.74
N LEU A 45 1.71 -7.44 -1.52
CA LEU A 45 2.64 -7.86 -2.56
C LEU A 45 1.94 -8.65 -3.67
N LEU A 46 1.03 -9.55 -3.29
CA LEU A 46 0.24 -10.34 -4.24
C LEU A 46 -0.69 -9.44 -5.07
N LEU A 47 -1.28 -8.42 -4.44
CA LEU A 47 -2.05 -7.38 -5.13
C LEU A 47 -1.18 -6.61 -6.13
N ILE A 48 0.02 -6.19 -5.75
CA ILE A 48 0.95 -5.51 -6.68
C ILE A 48 1.27 -6.42 -7.87
N ILE A 49 1.60 -7.69 -7.63
CA ILE A 49 1.87 -8.66 -8.71
C ILE A 49 0.64 -8.78 -9.62
N LEU A 50 -0.56 -8.89 -9.04
CA LEU A 50 -1.79 -8.98 -9.80
C LEU A 50 -2.02 -7.73 -10.67
N LEU A 51 -1.85 -6.52 -10.11
CA LEU A 51 -2.02 -5.28 -10.85
C LEU A 51 -0.96 -5.07 -11.93
N VAL A 52 0.27 -5.56 -11.71
CA VAL A 52 1.33 -5.53 -12.73
C VAL A 52 1.04 -6.50 -13.87
N LEU A 53 0.50 -7.68 -13.57
CA LEU A 53 0.12 -8.68 -14.59
C LEU A 53 -1.19 -8.33 -15.31
N PHE A 54 -2.12 -7.67 -14.63
CA PHE A 54 -3.45 -7.29 -15.14
C PHE A 54 -3.70 -5.79 -14.92
N PRO A 55 -3.00 -4.91 -15.68
CA PRO A 55 -3.10 -3.47 -15.51
C PRO A 55 -4.51 -2.92 -15.85
N ASP A 56 -5.27 -3.63 -16.66
CA ASP A 56 -6.64 -3.26 -17.05
C ASP A 56 -7.58 -3.12 -15.84
N ILE A 57 -7.31 -3.86 -14.76
CA ILE A 57 -8.06 -3.76 -13.49
C ILE A 57 -7.91 -2.35 -12.90
N ALA A 58 -6.70 -1.79 -12.95
CA ALA A 58 -6.42 -0.45 -12.46
C ALA A 58 -6.82 0.65 -13.46
N MET A 59 -6.83 0.35 -14.76
CA MET A 59 -7.21 1.29 -15.83
C MET A 59 -8.72 1.43 -16.00
N PHE A 60 -9.54 0.48 -15.52
CA PHE A 60 -11.00 0.53 -15.62
C PHE A 60 -11.60 1.88 -15.18
N LEU A 61 -11.18 2.37 -14.03
CA LEU A 61 -11.67 3.65 -13.51
C LEU A 61 -11.19 4.85 -14.36
N PRO A 62 -9.88 5.02 -14.64
CA PRO A 62 -9.38 6.02 -15.59
C PRO A 62 -10.09 6.04 -16.95
N ASP A 63 -10.31 4.86 -17.55
CA ASP A 63 -10.93 4.73 -18.87
C ASP A 63 -12.41 5.10 -18.82
N SER A 64 -13.11 4.69 -17.74
CA SER A 64 -14.53 5.00 -17.54
C SER A 64 -14.81 6.48 -17.25
N MET A 65 -13.86 7.20 -16.68
CA MET A 65 -13.98 8.64 -16.38
C MET A 65 -13.68 9.53 -17.60
N GLY A 66 -13.45 8.96 -18.78
CA GLY A 66 -12.97 9.68 -19.94
C GLY A 66 -11.54 10.16 -19.67
N GLY A 67 -10.60 9.20 -19.71
CA GLY A 67 -9.20 9.42 -19.37
C GLY A 67 -8.70 10.75 -19.93
N LEU A 68 -8.16 11.58 -19.04
CA LEU A 68 -7.57 12.91 -19.30
C LEU A 68 -7.25 13.11 -20.78
N ALA A 69 -8.23 13.57 -21.56
CA ALA A 69 -7.98 13.93 -22.95
C ALA A 69 -6.80 14.90 -22.89
N PRO A 70 -5.70 14.68 -23.64
CA PRO A 70 -4.60 15.62 -23.64
C PRO A 70 -5.20 17.00 -23.93
N LEU A 71 -5.02 17.95 -23.01
CA LEU A 71 -5.47 19.32 -23.23
C LEU A 71 -4.91 19.73 -24.60
N PRO A 72 -5.75 20.22 -25.53
CA PRO A 72 -5.24 20.72 -26.79
C PRO A 72 -4.17 21.77 -26.46
N GLN A 73 -2.94 21.54 -26.95
CA GLN A 73 -1.85 22.50 -26.84
C GLN A 73 -2.24 23.80 -27.54
#